data_AF-A0A7S2DI77-F1
#
_entry.id   AF-A0A7S2DI77-F1
#
_cell.length_a   1.000
_cell.length_b   1.000
_cell.length_c   1.000
_cell.angle_alpha   90.00
_cell.angle_beta   90.00
_cell.angle_gamma   90.00
#
_symmetry.space_group_name_H-M   'P 1'
#
loop_
_entity.id
_entity.type
_entity.pdbx_description
1 polymer ?
#
loop_
_entity_poly.entity_id
_entity_poly.type
_entity_poly.pdbx_seq_one_letter_code
_entity_poly.pdbx_strand_id
1 'polypeptide(L)'
;DARHLVLACRISVEGVSANISQHQMGQIGSLETDPVVWWRRWMDHALSNCRHVGWGRCREAMREVQEWRRSARLTGAPTAFAEQVLQEVIVHKLVESSDDVPLEFLLSVHGAADGMQVQEQVADKLDFKIRQSLQEEQPTLSFAMAVAIGNGETPVLCSRGGVLWAAVVATIARGLRTHRAVDFFCRCHPSLELYDAVAKQAKEDWCSLELQLRRPSPPLG
;
A
#
# COMPACT_ATOMS: atom_id res chain seq x y z
N ASP A 1 8.60 18.82 7.64
CA ASP A 1 7.43 18.23 6.97
C ASP A 1 7.86 17.81 5.56
N ALA A 2 7.39 16.66 5.06
CA ALA A 2 7.79 16.08 3.79
C ALA A 2 7.51 17.01 2.59
N ARG A 3 6.42 17.78 2.65
CA ARG A 3 6.10 18.78 1.61
C ARG A 3 7.20 19.84 1.44
N HIS A 4 7.82 20.26 2.54
CA HIS A 4 8.92 21.23 2.50
C HIS A 4 10.19 20.61 1.90
N LEU A 5 10.44 19.31 2.13
CA LEU A 5 11.55 18.59 1.50
C LEU A 5 11.32 18.43 -0.01
N VAL A 6 10.10 18.08 -0.44
CA VAL A 6 9.75 18.06 -1.87
C VAL A 6 9.96 19.42 -2.50
N LEU A 7 9.47 20.50 -1.87
CA LEU A 7 9.64 21.86 -2.39
C LEU A 7 11.12 22.24 -2.51
N ALA A 8 11.93 21.97 -1.48
CA ALA A 8 13.36 22.23 -1.51
C ALA A 8 14.06 21.45 -2.64
N CYS A 9 13.73 20.16 -2.81
CA CYS A 9 14.30 19.34 -3.89
C CYS A 9 13.88 19.83 -5.27
N ARG A 10 12.61 20.24 -5.44
CA ARG A 10 12.12 20.80 -6.70
C ARG A 10 12.86 22.08 -7.07
N ILE A 11 13.03 23.01 -6.12
CA ILE A 11 13.79 24.24 -6.34
C ILE A 11 15.25 23.93 -6.73
N SER A 12 15.89 22.96 -6.08
CA SER A 12 17.26 22.55 -6.42
C SER A 12 17.36 21.92 -7.81
N VAL A 13 16.42 21.04 -8.19
CA VAL A 13 16.42 20.37 -9.50
C VAL A 13 16.07 21.34 -10.64
N GLU A 14 15.05 22.17 -10.45
CA GLU A 14 14.61 23.17 -11.44
C GLU A 14 15.63 24.33 -11.57
N GLY A 15 16.26 24.75 -10.46
CA GLY A 15 17.31 25.76 -10.43
C GLY A 15 18.61 25.34 -11.11
N VAL A 16 18.92 24.04 -11.13
CA VAL A 16 20.04 23.48 -11.91
C VAL A 16 19.71 23.45 -13.41
N SER A 17 18.47 23.18 -13.81
CA SER A 17 18.07 23.25 -15.22
C SER A 17 18.03 24.68 -15.77
N ALA A 18 17.78 25.71 -14.94
CA ALA A 18 17.82 27.11 -15.36
C ALA A 18 19.26 27.68 -15.47
N ASN A 19 20.25 27.07 -14.82
CA ASN A 19 21.63 27.60 -14.74
C ASN A 19 22.64 26.93 -15.69
N ILE A 20 22.25 25.95 -16.52
CA ILE A 20 23.12 25.40 -17.59
C ILE A 20 23.12 26.34 -18.82
N SER A 21 23.26 27.65 -18.58
CA SER A 21 23.46 28.65 -19.64
C SER A 21 24.43 29.78 -19.26
N GLN A 22 25.03 29.79 -18.07
CA GLN A 22 26.04 30.80 -17.73
C GLN A 22 27.22 30.21 -16.93
N HIS A 23 28.39 30.28 -17.56
CA HIS A 23 29.73 30.18 -16.98
C HIS A 23 29.87 30.81 -15.58
N GLN A 24 30.57 30.15 -14.64
CA GLN A 24 31.98 30.42 -14.26
C GLN A 24 32.37 29.75 -12.92
N MET A 25 33.66 29.41 -12.84
CA MET A 25 34.36 28.87 -11.67
C MET A 25 34.23 29.77 -10.44
N GLY A 26 33.93 29.16 -9.29
CA GLY A 26 34.01 29.79 -7.98
C GLY A 26 33.90 28.74 -6.89
N GLN A 27 35.04 28.27 -6.39
CA GLN A 27 35.14 27.42 -5.21
C GLN A 27 34.48 28.09 -4.01
N ILE A 28 33.28 27.63 -3.66
CA ILE A 28 32.69 27.76 -2.33
C ILE A 28 32.50 26.31 -1.86
N GLY A 29 33.07 25.98 -0.69
CA GLY A 29 33.21 24.62 -0.19
C GLY A 29 31.95 23.77 -0.39
N SER A 30 32.10 22.65 -1.12
CA SER A 30 31.05 21.69 -1.43
C SER A 30 30.64 20.90 -0.18
N LEU A 31 29.92 21.55 0.72
CA LEU A 31 28.80 20.88 1.39
C LEU A 31 27.65 20.89 0.39
N GLU A 32 27.83 20.19 -0.74
CA GLU A 32 26.72 19.75 -1.55
C GLU A 32 25.95 18.76 -0.68
N THR A 33 25.02 19.29 0.08
CA THR A 33 24.04 18.51 0.82
C THR A 33 23.18 17.79 -0.19
N ASP A 34 23.63 16.58 -0.56
CA ASP A 34 22.89 15.65 -1.39
C ASP A 34 21.46 15.53 -0.84
N PRO A 35 20.43 15.99 -1.59
CA PRO A 35 19.06 15.98 -1.08
C PRO A 35 18.56 14.55 -0.81
N VAL A 36 19.17 13.51 -1.39
CA VAL A 36 18.93 12.10 -1.03
C VAL A 36 19.36 11.81 0.40
N VAL A 37 20.51 12.32 0.84
CA VAL A 37 20.99 12.19 2.24
C VAL A 37 20.03 12.85 3.21
N TRP A 38 19.43 13.99 2.83
CA TRP A 38 18.42 14.67 3.64
C TRP A 38 17.15 13.84 3.78
N TRP A 39 16.68 13.26 2.67
CA TRP A 39 15.55 12.33 2.69
C TRP A 39 15.82 11.10 3.55
N ARG A 40 17.02 10.51 3.46
CA ARG A 40 17.41 9.37 4.31
C ARG A 40 17.34 9.71 5.80
N ARG A 41 17.99 10.81 6.21
CA ARG A 41 17.99 11.27 7.60
C ARG A 41 16.59 11.60 8.10
N TRP A 42 15.76 12.21 7.26
CA TRP A 42 14.39 12.52 7.60
C TRP A 42 13.55 11.25 7.78
N MET A 43 13.70 10.27 6.89
CA MET A 43 13.03 8.98 7.00
C MET A 43 13.46 8.21 8.24
N ASP A 44 14.75 8.20 8.58
CA ASP A 44 15.25 7.58 9.81
C ASP A 44 14.60 8.19 11.05
N HIS A 45 14.48 9.52 11.10
CA HIS A 45 13.78 10.22 12.19
C HIS A 45 12.26 9.99 12.19
N ALA A 46 11.64 9.86 11.03
CA ALA A 46 10.22 9.54 10.94
C ALA A 46 9.93 8.14 11.47
N LEU A 47 10.73 7.15 11.04
CA LEU A 47 10.61 5.75 11.44
C LEU A 47 10.90 5.54 12.93
N SER A 48 11.90 6.21 13.49
CA SER A 48 12.23 6.08 14.92
C SER A 48 11.08 6.51 15.84
N ASN A 49 10.19 7.38 15.36
CA ASN A 49 9.04 7.88 16.11
C ASN A 49 7.73 7.17 15.79
N CYS A 50 7.67 6.29 14.78
CA CYS A 50 6.41 5.70 14.30
C CYS A 50 5.64 4.93 15.37
N ARG A 51 6.32 4.31 16.34
CA ARG A 51 5.67 3.62 17.47
C ARG A 51 4.88 4.56 18.39
N HIS A 52 5.27 5.83 18.47
CA HIS A 52 4.65 6.80 19.38
C HIS A 52 3.64 7.71 18.69
N VAL A 53 3.93 8.11 17.44
CA VAL A 53 3.09 9.09 16.70
C VAL A 53 2.36 8.48 15.51
N GLY A 54 2.51 7.18 15.29
CA GLY A 54 1.95 6.47 14.15
C GLY A 54 2.70 6.70 12.83
N TRP A 55 2.12 6.18 11.76
CA TRP A 55 2.73 6.13 10.42
C TRP A 55 2.35 7.31 9.51
N GLY A 56 1.67 8.32 10.06
CA GLY A 56 1.13 9.45 9.28
C GLY A 56 2.19 10.19 8.47
N ARG A 57 3.35 10.48 9.07
CA ARG A 57 4.46 11.15 8.39
C ARG A 57 5.03 10.34 7.23
N CYS A 58 5.19 9.03 7.38
CA CYS A 58 5.67 8.16 6.31
C CYS A 58 4.65 8.05 5.17
N ARG A 59 3.35 7.96 5.49
CA ARG A 59 2.27 7.98 4.50
C ARG A 59 2.26 9.30 3.73
N GLU A 60 2.42 10.42 4.43
CA GLU A 60 2.49 11.74 3.82
C GLU A 60 3.71 11.87 2.89
N ALA A 61 4.89 11.44 3.33
CA ALA A 61 6.09 11.45 2.51
C ALA A 61 5.92 10.67 1.20
N MET A 62 5.40 9.44 1.28
CA MET A 62 5.13 8.64 0.09
C MET A 62 4.12 9.31 -0.84
N ARG A 63 3.02 9.87 -0.29
CA ARG A 63 2.00 10.60 -1.06
C ARG A 63 2.61 11.80 -1.78
N GLU A 64 3.38 12.63 -1.09
CA GLU A 64 3.98 13.86 -1.64
C GLU A 64 4.98 13.54 -2.77
N VAL A 65 5.81 12.50 -2.62
CA VAL A 65 6.78 12.10 -3.65
C VAL A 65 6.09 11.44 -4.85
N GLN A 66 5.03 10.65 -4.62
CA GLN A 66 4.21 10.10 -5.71
C GLN A 66 3.49 11.19 -6.50
N GLU A 67 2.95 12.21 -5.82
CA GLU A 67 2.32 13.35 -6.46
C GLU A 67 3.33 14.15 -7.27
N TRP A 68 4.53 14.37 -6.72
CA TRP A 68 5.62 14.99 -7.45
C TRP A 68 5.98 14.22 -8.72
N ARG A 69 6.17 12.89 -8.63
CA ARG A 69 6.43 12.02 -9.78
C ARG A 69 5.32 12.14 -10.83
N ARG A 70 4.05 12.12 -10.41
CA ARG A 70 2.89 12.25 -11.31
C ARG A 70 2.88 13.61 -12.01
N SER A 71 3.04 14.70 -11.26
CA SER A 71 3.08 16.05 -11.81
C SER A 71 4.22 16.21 -12.81
N ALA A 72 5.42 15.71 -12.50
CA ALA A 72 6.58 15.80 -13.39
C ALA A 72 6.32 15.05 -14.71
N ARG A 73 5.69 13.86 -14.67
CA ARG A 73 5.29 13.12 -15.87
C ARG A 73 4.31 13.90 -16.74
N LEU A 74 3.30 14.53 -16.12
CA LEU A 74 2.29 15.30 -16.85
C LEU A 74 2.88 16.55 -17.53
N THR A 75 3.89 17.16 -16.92
CA THR A 75 4.53 18.38 -17.45
C THR A 75 5.77 18.09 -18.30
N GLY A 76 6.15 16.82 -18.50
CA GLY A 76 7.38 16.44 -19.21
C GLY A 76 8.68 16.79 -18.48
N ALA A 77 8.62 17.07 -17.17
CA ALA A 77 9.79 17.37 -16.36
C ALA A 77 10.54 16.08 -15.95
N PRO A 78 11.86 16.16 -15.65
CA PRO A 78 12.63 15.00 -15.20
C PRO A 78 12.05 14.32 -13.96
N THR A 79 11.84 13.01 -14.01
CA THR A 79 11.28 12.21 -12.90
C THR A 79 12.34 11.46 -12.09
N ALA A 80 13.56 11.32 -12.63
CA ALA A 80 14.59 10.43 -12.10
C ALA A 80 14.87 10.66 -10.61
N PHE A 81 14.89 11.92 -10.17
CA PHE A 81 15.14 12.24 -8.76
C PHE A 81 13.94 11.88 -7.86
N ALA A 82 12.71 12.15 -8.30
CA ALA A 82 11.51 11.75 -7.56
C ALA A 82 11.42 10.21 -7.46
N GLU A 83 11.82 9.50 -8.53
CA GLU A 83 11.91 8.05 -8.57
C GLU A 83 13.00 7.52 -7.64
N GLN A 84 14.16 8.16 -7.61
CA GLN A 84 15.24 7.82 -6.69
C GLN A 84 14.81 7.97 -5.22
N VAL A 85 14.19 9.09 -4.85
CA VAL A 85 13.68 9.30 -3.49
C VAL A 85 12.60 8.28 -3.14
N LEU A 86 11.68 8.00 -4.07
CA LEU A 86 10.61 7.04 -3.84
C LEU A 86 11.17 5.63 -3.61
N GLN A 87 12.02 5.14 -4.52
CA GLN A 87 12.49 3.75 -4.49
C GLN A 87 13.63 3.54 -3.49
N GLU A 88 14.71 4.31 -3.59
CA GLU A 88 15.93 4.07 -2.82
C GLU A 88 15.85 4.56 -1.38
N VAL A 89 14.93 5.49 -1.08
CA VAL A 89 14.79 6.04 0.26
C VAL A 89 13.48 5.59 0.90
N ILE A 90 12.34 5.98 0.35
CA ILE A 90 11.06 5.76 1.02
C ILE A 90 10.68 4.29 1.04
N VAL A 91 10.58 3.65 -0.13
CA VAL A 91 10.21 2.24 -0.25
C VAL A 91 11.23 1.37 0.46
N HIS A 92 12.52 1.49 0.13
CA HIS A 92 13.56 0.66 0.74
C HIS A 92 13.56 0.75 2.28
N LYS A 93 13.53 1.95 2.86
CA LYS A 93 13.47 2.12 4.33
C LYS A 93 12.21 1.53 4.95
N LEU A 94 11.05 1.64 4.28
CA LEU A 94 9.80 1.06 4.77
C LEU A 94 9.81 -0.47 4.71
N VAL A 95 10.39 -1.04 3.66
CA VAL A 95 10.57 -2.49 3.55
C VAL A 95 11.54 -3.00 4.60
N GLU A 96 12.63 -2.29 4.90
CA GLU A 96 13.57 -2.67 5.96
C GLU A 96 13.05 -2.38 7.38
N SER A 97 12.03 -1.55 7.52
CA SER A 97 11.53 -1.14 8.83
C SER A 97 10.84 -2.26 9.64
N SER A 98 10.66 -1.97 10.93
CA SER A 98 10.08 -2.84 11.98
C SER A 98 8.83 -3.58 11.52
N ASP A 99 8.58 -4.74 12.13
CA ASP A 99 7.39 -5.58 11.89
C ASP A 99 6.06 -4.91 12.26
N ASP A 100 6.04 -3.65 12.72
CA ASP A 100 4.85 -2.93 13.16
C ASP A 100 4.18 -2.11 12.03
N VAL A 101 4.66 -2.20 10.79
CA VAL A 101 4.05 -1.49 9.65
C VAL A 101 2.60 -1.97 9.46
N PRO A 102 1.61 -1.08 9.37
CA PRO A 102 0.22 -1.44 9.12
C PRO A 102 0.05 -2.10 7.76
N LEU A 103 -0.85 -3.09 7.69
CA LEU A 103 -1.13 -3.87 6.49
C LEU A 103 -1.50 -3.00 5.29
N GLU A 104 -2.38 -2.01 5.47
CA GLU A 104 -2.80 -1.08 4.42
C GLU A 104 -1.64 -0.22 3.92
N PHE A 105 -0.67 0.06 4.80
CA PHE A 105 0.49 0.83 4.40
C PHE A 105 1.46 -0.02 3.56
N LEU A 106 1.68 -1.28 3.95
CA LEU A 106 2.49 -2.22 3.16
C LEU A 106 1.92 -2.44 1.76
N LEU A 107 0.60 -2.51 1.59
CA LEU A 107 -0.03 -2.58 0.25
C LEU A 107 0.27 -1.34 -0.60
N SER A 108 0.25 -0.16 0.04
CA SER A 108 0.58 1.10 -0.64
C SER A 108 2.07 1.13 -1.03
N VAL A 109 2.95 0.57 -0.20
CA VAL A 109 4.39 0.41 -0.51
C VAL A 109 4.57 -0.57 -1.67
N HIS A 110 3.89 -1.71 -1.66
CA HIS A 110 3.94 -2.68 -2.76
C HIS A 110 3.54 -2.04 -4.10
N GLY A 111 2.42 -1.29 -4.12
CA GLY A 111 1.96 -0.60 -5.32
C GLY A 111 2.89 0.55 -5.78
N ALA A 112 3.74 1.05 -4.89
CA ALA A 112 4.73 2.08 -5.20
C ALA A 112 6.09 1.52 -5.63
N ALA A 113 6.42 0.29 -5.23
CA ALA A 113 7.71 -0.33 -5.43
C ALA A 113 7.94 -0.69 -6.90
N ASP A 114 9.10 -0.26 -7.42
CA ASP A 114 9.61 -0.69 -8.72
C ASP A 114 10.64 -1.81 -8.50
N GLY A 115 10.49 -2.93 -9.21
CA GLY A 115 11.41 -4.07 -9.16
C GLY A 115 10.88 -5.29 -8.39
N MET A 116 11.06 -6.47 -8.99
CA MET A 116 10.50 -7.73 -8.47
C MET A 116 10.98 -8.06 -7.06
N GLN A 117 12.26 -7.87 -6.75
CA GLN A 117 12.82 -8.24 -5.44
C GLN A 117 12.18 -7.47 -4.29
N VAL A 118 11.91 -6.17 -4.47
CA VAL A 118 11.28 -5.34 -3.43
C VAL A 118 9.79 -5.72 -3.28
N GLN A 119 9.11 -5.97 -4.40
CA GLN A 119 7.72 -6.41 -4.39
C GLN A 119 7.56 -7.77 -3.69
N GLU A 120 8.44 -8.72 -3.95
CA GLU A 120 8.49 -10.04 -3.27
C GLU A 120 8.68 -9.88 -1.77
N GLN A 121 9.64 -9.05 -1.32
CA GLN A 121 9.85 -8.80 0.12
C GLN A 121 8.61 -8.21 0.80
N VAL A 122 7.91 -7.28 0.13
CA VAL A 122 6.67 -6.71 0.68
C VAL A 122 5.56 -7.75 0.68
N ALA A 123 5.44 -8.57 -0.36
CA ALA A 123 4.45 -9.63 -0.45
C ALA A 123 4.63 -10.68 0.66
N ASP A 124 5.88 -11.07 0.96
CA ASP A 124 6.21 -11.98 2.06
C ASP A 124 5.82 -11.39 3.42
N LYS A 125 6.14 -10.10 3.65
CA LYS A 125 5.73 -9.39 4.88
C LYS A 125 4.21 -9.29 5.00
N LEU A 126 3.51 -9.04 3.91
CA LEU A 126 2.05 -9.01 3.85
C LEU A 126 1.45 -10.38 4.18
N ASP A 127 1.95 -11.44 3.55
CA ASP A 127 1.49 -12.82 3.77
C ASP A 127 1.66 -13.23 5.24
N PHE A 128 2.85 -12.98 5.82
CA PHE A 128 3.11 -13.24 7.23
C PHE A 128 2.11 -12.53 8.15
N LYS A 129 1.90 -11.22 7.96
CA LYS A 129 0.98 -10.41 8.77
C LYS A 129 -0.47 -10.84 8.61
N ILE A 130 -0.90 -11.15 7.39
CA ILE A 130 -2.26 -11.63 7.12
C ILE A 130 -2.49 -12.96 7.83
N ARG A 131 -1.54 -13.91 7.75
CA ARG A 131 -1.64 -15.19 8.45
C ARG A 131 -1.70 -15.00 9.95
N GLN A 132 -0.87 -14.13 10.51
CA GLN A 132 -0.88 -13.80 11.93
C GLN A 132 -2.25 -13.23 12.34
N SER A 133 -2.76 -12.25 11.59
CA SER A 133 -4.07 -11.61 11.86
C SER A 133 -5.24 -12.60 11.80
N LEU A 134 -5.14 -13.66 10.99
CA LEU A 134 -6.18 -14.67 10.83
C LEU A 134 -6.12 -15.80 11.88
N GLN A 135 -5.00 -15.95 12.60
CA GLN A 135 -4.84 -16.95 13.67
C GLN A 135 -5.44 -16.50 15.01
N GLU A 136 -5.65 -15.20 15.19
CA GLU A 136 -6.23 -14.63 16.41
C GLU A 136 -7.71 -15.04 16.57
N GLU A 137 -8.17 -15.23 17.82
CA GLU A 137 -9.57 -15.59 18.11
C GLU A 137 -10.56 -14.60 17.49
N GLN A 138 -10.18 -13.32 17.46
CA GLN A 138 -10.83 -12.25 16.72
C GLN A 138 -9.87 -11.75 15.64
N PRO A 139 -10.13 -12.04 14.35
CA PRO A 139 -9.29 -11.55 13.28
C PRO A 139 -9.20 -10.03 13.31
N THR A 140 -7.97 -9.50 13.35
CA THR A 140 -7.67 -8.07 13.27
C THR A 140 -7.71 -7.54 11.84
N LEU A 141 -7.81 -8.45 10.86
CA LEU A 141 -7.96 -8.13 9.45
C LEU A 141 -9.31 -7.43 9.19
N SER A 142 -9.27 -6.25 8.58
CA SER A 142 -10.49 -5.52 8.24
C SER A 142 -11.33 -6.28 7.20
N PHE A 143 -12.65 -6.10 7.26
CA PHE A 143 -13.59 -6.78 6.35
C PHE A 143 -13.27 -6.51 4.87
N ALA A 144 -12.99 -5.24 4.52
CA ALA A 144 -12.62 -4.85 3.16
C ALA A 144 -11.33 -5.53 2.70
N MET A 145 -10.34 -5.66 3.58
CA MET A 145 -9.09 -6.32 3.27
C MET A 145 -9.26 -7.82 3.03
N ALA A 146 -10.08 -8.48 3.86
CA ALA A 146 -10.39 -9.90 3.68
C ALA A 146 -11.04 -10.16 2.32
N VAL A 147 -11.97 -9.29 1.88
CA VAL A 147 -12.59 -9.40 0.56
C VAL A 147 -11.56 -9.19 -0.56
N ALA A 148 -10.71 -8.16 -0.46
CA ALA A 148 -9.66 -7.90 -1.45
C ALA A 148 -8.68 -9.09 -1.59
N ILE A 149 -8.27 -9.71 -0.47
CA ILE A 149 -7.41 -10.91 -0.48
C ILE A 149 -8.14 -12.07 -1.15
N GLY A 150 -9.40 -12.32 -0.79
CA GLY A 150 -10.21 -13.40 -1.37
C GLY A 150 -10.46 -13.21 -2.88
N ASN A 151 -10.50 -11.96 -3.35
CA ASN A 151 -10.62 -11.64 -4.77
C ASN A 151 -9.29 -11.71 -5.54
N GLY A 152 -8.16 -11.89 -4.86
CA GLY A 152 -6.85 -11.84 -5.50
C GLY A 152 -6.42 -10.43 -5.91
N GLU A 153 -6.99 -9.39 -5.29
CA GLU A 153 -6.63 -7.98 -5.53
C GLU A 153 -5.36 -7.55 -4.77
N THR A 154 -4.87 -8.42 -3.88
CA THR A 154 -3.65 -8.19 -3.10
C THR A 154 -2.49 -9.04 -3.63
N PRO A 155 -1.23 -8.65 -3.35
CA PRO A 155 -0.06 -9.44 -3.72
C PRO A 155 0.03 -10.82 -3.04
N VAL A 156 -0.78 -11.06 -2.00
CA VAL A 156 -0.79 -12.33 -1.27
C VAL A 156 -1.66 -13.35 -1.98
N LEU A 157 -1.06 -14.48 -2.34
CA LEU A 157 -1.74 -15.54 -3.07
C LEU A 157 -2.77 -16.26 -2.19
N CYS A 158 -4.06 -16.08 -2.52
CA CYS A 158 -5.18 -16.72 -1.84
C CYS A 158 -5.90 -17.71 -2.77
N SER A 159 -5.25 -18.84 -3.07
CA SER A 159 -5.80 -19.86 -3.97
C SER A 159 -6.98 -20.62 -3.35
N ARG A 160 -8.03 -20.85 -4.14
CA ARG A 160 -9.20 -21.64 -3.76
C ARG A 160 -8.80 -23.01 -3.20
N GLY A 161 -9.36 -23.37 -2.06
CA GLY A 161 -9.08 -24.64 -1.37
C GLY A 161 -7.79 -24.65 -0.54
N GLY A 162 -7.00 -23.58 -0.57
CA GLY A 162 -5.84 -23.40 0.31
C GLY A 162 -6.22 -23.08 1.76
N VAL A 163 -5.23 -23.14 2.65
CA VAL A 163 -5.39 -22.82 4.08
C VAL A 163 -5.80 -21.35 4.27
N LEU A 164 -5.14 -20.43 3.56
CA LEU A 164 -5.44 -19.00 3.62
C LEU A 164 -6.87 -18.71 3.13
N TRP A 165 -7.30 -19.38 2.05
CA TRP A 165 -8.65 -19.26 1.52
C TRP A 165 -9.71 -19.58 2.56
N ALA A 166 -9.59 -20.72 3.24
CA ALA A 166 -10.57 -21.12 4.27
C ALA A 166 -10.66 -20.08 5.41
N ALA A 167 -9.53 -19.54 5.85
CA ALA A 167 -9.50 -18.52 6.91
C ALA A 167 -10.09 -17.17 6.46
N VAL A 168 -9.82 -16.75 5.22
CA VAL A 168 -10.38 -15.53 4.62
C VAL A 168 -11.90 -15.65 4.49
N VAL A 169 -12.40 -16.75 3.91
CA VAL A 169 -13.85 -16.98 3.76
C VAL A 169 -14.54 -17.01 5.13
N ALA A 170 -13.94 -17.66 6.13
CA ALA A 170 -14.47 -17.69 7.48
C ALA A 170 -14.55 -16.29 8.11
N THR A 171 -13.55 -15.45 7.86
CA THR A 171 -13.48 -14.08 8.36
C THR A 171 -14.56 -13.21 7.74
N ILE A 172 -14.74 -13.30 6.41
CA ILE A 172 -15.81 -12.58 5.70
C ILE A 172 -17.18 -13.07 6.19
N ALA A 173 -17.43 -14.38 6.21
CA ALA A 173 -18.71 -14.94 6.65
C ALA A 173 -19.07 -14.53 8.09
N ARG A 174 -18.08 -14.46 8.99
CA ARG A 174 -18.27 -13.99 10.37
C ARG A 174 -18.60 -12.49 10.46
N GLY A 175 -18.13 -11.70 9.50
CA GLY A 175 -18.38 -10.26 9.40
C GLY A 175 -19.75 -9.90 8.83
N LEU A 176 -20.43 -10.83 8.15
CA LEU A 176 -21.77 -10.64 7.57
C LEU A 176 -22.90 -10.74 8.62
N ARG A 177 -22.87 -9.85 9.62
CA ARG A 177 -23.86 -9.83 10.73
C ARG A 177 -25.03 -8.88 10.52
N THR A 178 -25.00 -8.08 9.45
CA THR A 178 -26.00 -7.03 9.19
C THR A 178 -26.23 -6.88 7.70
N HIS A 179 -27.42 -6.41 7.30
CA HIS A 179 -27.72 -6.06 5.91
C HIS A 179 -26.68 -5.09 5.31
N ARG A 180 -26.17 -4.14 6.09
CA ARG A 180 -25.12 -3.22 5.63
C ARG A 180 -23.81 -3.92 5.28
N ALA A 181 -23.44 -4.97 6.01
CA ALA A 181 -22.25 -5.77 5.71
C ALA A 181 -22.44 -6.61 4.44
N VAL A 182 -23.65 -7.16 4.23
CA VAL A 182 -24.02 -7.85 2.99
C VAL A 182 -24.01 -6.89 1.80
N ASP A 183 -24.61 -5.71 1.93
CA ASP A 183 -24.58 -4.65 0.92
C ASP A 183 -23.13 -4.28 0.55
N PHE A 184 -22.27 -4.09 1.57
CA PHE A 184 -20.87 -3.77 1.36
C PHE A 184 -20.14 -4.90 0.63
N PHE A 185 -20.31 -6.15 1.08
CA PHE A 185 -19.73 -7.32 0.41
C PHE A 185 -20.14 -7.41 -1.06
N CYS A 186 -21.43 -7.26 -1.38
CA CYS A 186 -21.91 -7.25 -2.76
C CYS A 186 -21.31 -6.10 -3.59
N ARG A 187 -21.14 -4.91 -3.01
CA ARG A 187 -20.53 -3.74 -3.68
C ARG A 187 -19.03 -3.88 -3.91
N CYS A 188 -18.36 -4.77 -3.17
CA CYS A 188 -16.97 -5.13 -3.43
C CYS A 188 -16.80 -6.04 -4.65
N HIS A 189 -17.88 -6.37 -5.38
CA HIS A 189 -17.85 -7.22 -6.59
C HIS A 189 -17.04 -8.52 -6.39
N PRO A 190 -17.35 -9.32 -5.36
CA PRO A 190 -16.64 -10.55 -5.08
C PRO A 190 -16.69 -11.49 -6.28
N SER A 191 -15.61 -12.23 -6.52
CA SER A 191 -15.61 -13.29 -7.51
C SER A 191 -16.73 -14.29 -7.21
N LEU A 192 -17.28 -14.94 -8.25
CA LEU A 192 -18.33 -15.95 -8.06
C LEU A 192 -17.89 -17.06 -7.10
N GLU A 193 -16.60 -17.43 -7.14
CA GLU A 193 -16.03 -18.44 -6.25
C GLU A 193 -16.01 -17.99 -4.79
N LEU A 194 -15.60 -16.74 -4.53
CA LEU A 194 -15.60 -16.16 -3.19
C LEU A 194 -17.03 -16.02 -2.67
N TYR A 195 -17.93 -15.54 -3.53
CA TYR A 195 -19.35 -15.39 -3.22
C TYR A 195 -19.97 -16.70 -2.76
N ASP A 196 -19.83 -17.74 -3.57
CA ASP A 196 -20.41 -19.06 -3.30
C ASP A 196 -19.78 -19.70 -2.04
N ALA A 197 -18.49 -19.48 -1.79
CA ALA A 197 -17.82 -19.98 -0.59
C ALA A 197 -18.33 -19.26 0.68
N VAL A 198 -18.46 -17.94 0.64
CA VAL A 198 -18.97 -17.13 1.77
C VAL A 198 -20.43 -17.47 2.04
N ALA A 199 -21.27 -17.58 1.01
CA ALA A 199 -22.69 -17.92 1.16
C ALA A 199 -22.90 -19.30 1.79
N LYS A 200 -22.03 -20.29 1.48
CA LYS A 200 -22.05 -21.62 2.10
C LYS A 200 -21.61 -21.61 3.56
N GLN A 201 -20.73 -20.68 3.94
CA GLN A 201 -20.17 -20.61 5.29
C GLN A 201 -20.93 -19.65 6.22
N ALA A 202 -21.77 -18.77 5.67
CA ALA A 202 -22.68 -17.93 6.42
C ALA A 202 -23.66 -18.81 7.23
N LYS A 203 -23.59 -18.73 8.56
CA LYS A 203 -24.36 -19.59 9.47
C LYS A 203 -25.80 -19.11 9.69
N GLU A 204 -26.11 -17.87 9.35
CA GLU A 204 -27.42 -17.26 9.61
C GLU A 204 -28.31 -17.41 8.37
N ASP A 205 -29.48 -18.04 8.55
CA ASP A 205 -30.41 -18.37 7.46
C ASP A 205 -30.82 -17.14 6.64
N TRP A 206 -31.03 -15.99 7.29
CA TRP A 206 -31.38 -14.74 6.60
C TRP A 206 -30.23 -14.23 5.72
N CYS A 207 -28.99 -14.32 6.20
CA CYS A 207 -27.82 -13.84 5.45
C CYS A 207 -27.55 -14.74 4.26
N SER A 208 -27.67 -16.06 4.43
CA SER A 208 -27.53 -17.01 3.32
C SER A 208 -28.61 -16.78 2.27
N LEU A 209 -29.87 -16.56 2.67
CA LEU A 209 -30.96 -16.23 1.75
C LEU A 209 -30.70 -14.92 0.99
N GLU A 210 -30.26 -13.87 1.69
CA GLU A 210 -29.99 -12.58 1.06
C GLU A 210 -28.85 -12.66 0.04
N LEU A 211 -27.82 -13.45 0.33
CA LEU A 211 -26.75 -13.73 -0.63
C LEU A 211 -27.29 -14.55 -1.83
N GLN A 212 -28.16 -15.53 -1.62
CA GLN A 212 -28.75 -16.27 -2.75
C GLN A 212 -29.54 -15.35 -3.70
N LEU A 213 -30.31 -14.41 -3.15
CA LEU A 213 -31.10 -13.45 -3.92
C LEU A 213 -30.24 -12.44 -4.69
N ARG A 214 -29.05 -12.13 -4.19
CA ARG A 214 -28.14 -11.11 -4.74
C ARG A 214 -26.96 -11.70 -5.48
N ARG A 215 -26.98 -13.02 -5.75
CA ARG A 215 -25.89 -13.72 -6.41
C ARG A 215 -25.60 -13.07 -7.76
N PRO A 216 -24.34 -12.67 -8.04
CA PRO A 216 -23.98 -12.13 -9.34
C PRO A 216 -24.31 -13.14 -10.45
N SER A 217 -24.93 -12.69 -11.54
CA SER A 217 -25.11 -13.54 -12.72
C SER A 217 -23.76 -13.76 -13.39
N PRO A 218 -23.45 -14.96 -13.90
CA PRO A 218 -22.26 -15.16 -14.71
C PRO A 218 -22.32 -14.23 -15.93
N PRO A 219 -21.18 -13.67 -16.38
CA PRO A 219 -21.15 -12.88 -17.59
C PRO A 219 -21.72 -13.73 -18.75
N LEU A 220 -22.66 -13.14 -19.50
CA LEU A 220 -23.13 -13.75 -20.75
C LEU A 220 -21.92 -13.80 -21.69
N GLY A 221 -21.42 -15.01 -21.93
CA GLY A 221 -20.34 -15.28 -22.88
C GLY A 221 -20.75 -15.11 -24.32
#